data_AF-A0A8D8JC02-F1
#
_entry.id   AF-A0A8D8JC02-F1
#
_cell.length_a   1.000
_cell.length_b   1.000
_cell.length_c   1.000
_cell.angle_alpha   90.00
_cell.angle_beta   90.00
_cell.angle_gamma   90.00
#
_symmetry.space_group_name_H-M   'P 1'
#
loop_
_entity.id
_entity.type
_entity.pdbx_description
1 polymer ?
#
loop_
_entity_poly.entity_id
_entity_poly.type
_entity_poly.pdbx_seq_one_letter_code
_entity_poly.pdbx_strand_id
1 'polypeptide(L)'
;QDFFSEKRTRESLASKLVQPKVEPAGGSGTKSKKRKSLEPTASTSSAAPPPPSTATVPPPPPDMFYGMVKAGEDSYEVWLHEDCLVWAPGVHIIGTRIVGLEAAIWNCCRHPCRICGHSGAVVSCLRRGCNAEAHVVCAR
;
A
#
# COMPACT_ATOMS: atom_id res chain seq x y z
N GLN A 1 1.16 14.76 -30.47
CA GLN A 1 0.79 13.87 -29.35
C GLN A 1 1.73 14.26 -28.22
N ASP A 2 1.32 15.27 -27.46
CA ASP A 2 2.21 16.00 -26.56
C ASP A 2 1.79 15.67 -25.12
N PHE A 3 2.20 14.49 -24.66
CA PHE A 3 1.84 13.98 -23.33
C PHE A 3 2.79 14.44 -22.22
N PHE A 4 3.89 15.14 -22.57
CA PHE A 4 5.04 15.32 -21.68
C PHE A 4 5.36 16.77 -21.29
N SER A 5 4.43 17.72 -21.44
CA SER A 5 4.71 19.14 -21.15
C SER A 5 3.76 19.81 -20.15
N GLU A 6 3.14 19.05 -19.23
CA GLU A 6 2.51 19.64 -18.04
C GLU A 6 3.48 19.59 -16.86
N LYS A 7 4.37 20.57 -16.86
CA LYS A 7 5.18 20.98 -15.71
C LYS A 7 4.26 21.35 -14.54
N ARG A 8 4.01 20.37 -13.66
CA ARG A 8 3.34 20.58 -12.36
C ARG A 8 4.24 21.47 -11.51
N THR A 9 4.01 22.78 -11.57
CA THR A 9 4.64 23.74 -10.67
C THR A 9 4.17 23.46 -9.24
N ARG A 10 5.06 23.71 -8.27
CA ARG A 10 4.86 23.55 -6.82
C ARG A 10 3.53 24.14 -6.32
N GLU A 11 3.04 25.18 -6.98
CA GLU A 11 1.79 25.86 -6.68
C GLU A 11 0.55 25.00 -6.98
N SER A 12 0.60 24.14 -8.01
CA SER A 12 -0.52 23.27 -8.41
C SER A 12 -0.88 22.19 -7.38
N LEU A 13 0.10 21.79 -6.54
CA LEU A 13 -0.12 20.81 -5.46
C LEU A 13 -0.69 21.44 -4.19
N ALA A 14 -0.41 22.72 -3.92
CA ALA A 14 -0.90 23.41 -2.73
C ALA A 14 -2.42 23.70 -2.82
N SER A 15 -2.94 23.96 -4.02
CA SER A 15 -4.35 24.30 -4.22
C SER A 15 -5.32 23.12 -4.10
N LYS A 16 -4.84 21.88 -3.95
CA LYS A 16 -5.70 20.68 -3.82
C LYS A 16 -5.99 20.25 -2.38
N LEU A 17 -5.45 20.96 -1.39
CA LEU A 17 -5.83 20.76 0.01
C LEU A 17 -7.11 21.56 0.31
N VAL A 18 -8.26 20.97 -0.03
CA VAL A 18 -9.59 21.48 0.32
C VAL A 18 -9.78 21.43 1.84
N GLN A 19 -10.28 22.55 2.38
CA GLN A 19 -10.60 22.74 3.79
C GLN A 19 -11.80 21.88 4.24
N PRO A 20 -11.84 21.39 5.49
CA PRO A 20 -13.00 20.68 6.00
C PRO A 20 -14.18 21.65 6.24
N LYS A 21 -15.28 21.44 5.51
CA LYS A 21 -16.56 22.13 5.71
C LYS A 21 -17.29 21.48 6.90
N VAL A 22 -17.58 22.26 7.94
CA VAL A 22 -18.43 21.88 9.07
C VAL A 22 -19.88 22.25 8.74
N GLU A 23 -20.83 21.32 8.87
CA GLU A 23 -22.28 21.59 8.79
C GLU A 23 -22.98 21.19 10.10
N PRO A 24 -23.89 22.01 10.64
CA PRO A 24 -24.70 21.67 11.82
C PRO A 24 -26.06 21.06 11.46
N ALA A 25 -26.70 20.47 12.48
CA ALA A 25 -27.90 19.62 12.44
C ALA A 25 -29.25 20.36 12.21
N GLY A 26 -30.25 19.61 11.71
CA GLY A 26 -31.67 19.80 12.07
C GLY A 26 -32.77 19.57 11.00
N GLY A 27 -33.56 18.49 11.15
CA GLY A 27 -35.05 18.55 11.23
C GLY A 27 -35.99 18.36 10.00
N SER A 28 -36.73 17.22 10.02
CA SER A 28 -38.20 17.01 9.76
C SER A 28 -38.83 16.99 8.34
N GLY A 29 -39.65 15.94 8.06
CA GLY A 29 -40.95 16.11 7.34
C GLY A 29 -41.44 15.11 6.26
N THR A 30 -42.01 13.96 6.66
CA THR A 30 -43.24 13.25 6.16
C THR A 30 -43.62 13.08 4.65
N LYS A 31 -43.89 11.83 4.21
CA LYS A 31 -45.23 11.30 3.78
C LYS A 31 -45.23 9.84 3.29
N SER A 32 -46.28 9.11 3.67
CA SER A 32 -46.53 7.67 3.54
C SER A 32 -47.12 7.21 2.19
N LYS A 33 -46.89 5.94 1.80
CA LYS A 33 -47.97 5.09 1.22
C LYS A 33 -47.68 3.59 1.37
N LYS A 34 -48.69 2.90 1.93
CA LYS A 34 -48.74 1.52 2.41
C LYS A 34 -49.39 0.61 1.36
N ARG A 35 -48.86 -0.59 1.12
CA ARG A 35 -49.64 -1.78 0.70
C ARG A 35 -49.09 -3.04 1.38
N LYS A 36 -49.99 -3.99 1.57
CA LYS A 36 -50.11 -4.89 2.72
C LYS A 36 -49.88 -6.34 2.29
N SER A 37 -49.09 -7.04 3.12
CA SER A 37 -49.16 -8.46 3.54
C SER A 37 -48.99 -9.57 2.51
N LEU A 38 -48.16 -10.56 2.86
CA LEU A 38 -48.50 -11.99 3.07
C LEU A 38 -47.23 -12.72 3.58
N GLU A 39 -47.29 -13.23 4.80
CA GLU A 39 -46.36 -14.24 5.35
C GLU A 39 -46.79 -15.63 4.82
N PRO A 40 -45.91 -16.66 4.79
CA PRO A 40 -45.70 -17.44 6.01
C PRO A 40 -44.29 -18.06 6.21
N THR A 41 -43.83 -18.03 7.46
CA THR A 41 -43.21 -19.13 8.23
C THR A 41 -42.11 -20.00 7.60
N ALA A 42 -40.89 -19.92 8.15
CA ALA A 42 -40.18 -21.08 8.69
C ALA A 42 -38.97 -20.65 9.53
N SER A 43 -38.90 -21.22 10.72
CA SER A 43 -37.91 -21.18 11.78
C SER A 43 -36.45 -21.31 11.29
N THR A 44 -35.48 -20.76 12.05
CA THR A 44 -34.43 -21.55 12.75
C THR A 44 -33.27 -20.63 13.21
N SER A 45 -33.16 -20.50 14.53
CA SER A 45 -31.95 -20.41 15.37
C SER A 45 -30.88 -19.34 15.12
N SER A 46 -30.78 -18.46 16.12
CA SER A 46 -29.63 -17.63 16.46
C SER A 46 -28.30 -18.39 16.43
N ALA A 47 -27.30 -17.84 15.74
CA ALA A 47 -25.89 -18.19 15.93
C ALA A 47 -25.07 -16.90 16.04
N ALA A 48 -24.29 -16.81 17.12
CA ALA A 48 -23.39 -15.71 17.43
C ALA A 48 -22.32 -15.50 16.34
N PRO A 49 -21.79 -14.27 16.17
CA PRO A 49 -20.66 -14.05 15.27
C PRO A 49 -19.41 -14.79 15.79
N PRO A 50 -18.57 -15.38 14.91
CA PRO A 50 -17.33 -16.03 15.32
C PRO A 50 -16.35 -14.99 15.90
N PRO A 51 -15.46 -15.39 16.83
CA PRO A 51 -14.44 -14.49 17.38
C PRO A 51 -13.46 -14.06 16.28
N PRO A 52 -12.83 -12.88 16.42
CA PRO A 52 -11.84 -12.42 15.45
C PRO A 52 -10.69 -13.42 15.41
N SER A 53 -10.45 -14.00 14.23
CA SER A 53 -9.27 -14.82 13.98
C SER A 53 -8.03 -13.98 14.27
N THR A 54 -7.34 -14.31 15.34
CA THR A 54 -5.95 -13.90 15.57
C THR A 54 -5.15 -14.38 14.36
N ALA A 55 -4.86 -13.46 13.44
CA ALA A 55 -3.95 -13.72 12.35
C ALA A 55 -2.56 -13.94 12.96
N THR A 56 -2.23 -15.21 13.21
CA THR A 56 -0.86 -15.64 13.46
C THR A 56 -0.07 -15.27 12.21
N VAL A 57 0.66 -14.15 12.26
CA VAL A 57 1.54 -13.74 11.16
C VAL A 57 2.56 -14.86 11.00
N PRO A 58 2.61 -15.57 9.85
CA PRO A 58 3.59 -16.62 9.65
C PRO A 58 5.00 -16.02 9.79
N PRO A 59 5.98 -16.78 10.32
CA PRO A 59 7.35 -16.30 10.43
C PRO A 59 7.86 -15.89 9.05
N PRO A 60 8.62 -14.78 8.96
CA PRO A 60 9.15 -14.32 7.69
C PRO A 60 10.02 -15.41 7.04
N PRO A 61 9.89 -15.68 5.73
CA PRO A 61 10.75 -16.63 5.04
C PRO A 61 12.24 -16.26 5.19
N PRO A 62 13.15 -17.23 5.17
CA PRO A 62 14.57 -17.02 5.41
C PRO A 62 15.24 -16.04 4.44
N ASP A 63 14.63 -15.81 3.26
CA ASP A 63 15.11 -14.89 2.23
C ASP A 63 14.71 -13.41 2.48
N MET A 64 13.84 -13.13 3.46
CA MET A 64 13.38 -11.76 3.75
C MET A 64 14.49 -10.84 4.29
N PHE A 65 15.53 -11.40 4.90
CA PHE A 65 16.65 -10.63 5.47
C PHE A 65 17.91 -10.72 4.63
N TYR A 66 17.82 -11.24 3.41
CA TYR A 66 18.99 -11.40 2.55
C TYR A 66 19.66 -10.05 2.28
N GLY A 67 20.95 -9.94 2.63
CA GLY A 67 21.74 -8.70 2.47
C GLY A 67 21.61 -7.67 3.61
N MET A 68 20.83 -7.94 4.66
CA MET A 68 20.81 -7.11 5.87
C MET A 68 21.68 -7.71 6.97
N VAL A 69 22.56 -6.90 7.56
CA VAL A 69 23.40 -7.31 8.69
C VAL A 69 22.86 -6.67 9.96
N LYS A 70 22.67 -7.47 11.01
CA LYS A 70 22.27 -6.96 12.32
C LYS A 70 23.43 -6.14 12.90
N ALA A 71 23.22 -4.85 13.09
CA ALA A 71 24.21 -3.90 13.61
C ALA A 71 24.04 -3.63 15.12
N GLY A 72 22.86 -3.90 15.68
CA GLY A 72 22.50 -3.73 17.09
C GLY A 72 21.21 -4.47 17.41
N GLU A 73 20.67 -4.37 18.62
CA GLU A 73 19.47 -5.12 19.03
C GLU A 73 18.28 -4.90 18.09
N ASP A 74 18.08 -3.65 17.63
CA ASP A 74 16.99 -3.23 16.73
C ASP A 74 17.48 -2.43 15.50
N SER A 75 18.76 -2.54 15.14
CA SER A 75 19.33 -1.83 13.99
C SER A 75 19.92 -2.78 12.95
N TYR A 76 19.70 -2.44 11.68
CA TYR A 76 20.20 -3.18 10.53
C TYR A 76 21.04 -2.27 9.66
N GLU A 77 22.20 -2.78 9.25
CA GLU A 77 23.02 -2.21 8.20
C GLU A 77 22.60 -2.83 6.87
N VAL A 78 22.28 -1.98 5.90
CA VAL A 78 21.77 -2.40 4.59
C VAL A 78 22.58 -1.71 3.49
N TRP A 79 23.11 -2.51 2.57
CA TRP A 79 23.86 -2.05 1.42
C TRP A 79 22.99 -2.18 0.17
N LEU A 80 22.88 -1.09 -0.59
CA LEU A 80 22.02 -1.00 -1.77
C LEU A 80 22.81 -0.46 -2.95
N HIS A 81 22.50 -0.94 -4.15
CA HIS A 81 22.95 -0.26 -5.37
C HIS A 81 22.24 1.08 -5.50
N GLU A 82 22.96 2.10 -5.99
CA GLU A 82 22.43 3.45 -6.22
C GLU A 82 21.16 3.40 -7.09
N ASP A 83 21.21 2.66 -8.20
CA ASP A 83 20.05 2.49 -9.07
C ASP A 83 18.84 1.86 -8.34
N CYS A 84 19.06 0.85 -7.51
CA CYS A 84 17.97 0.21 -6.76
C CYS A 84 17.26 1.21 -5.83
N LEU A 85 18.02 2.13 -5.22
CA LEU A 85 17.48 3.17 -4.35
C LEU A 85 16.67 4.21 -5.14
N VAL A 86 17.17 4.64 -6.31
CA VAL A 86 16.50 5.63 -7.17
C VAL A 86 15.14 5.14 -7.66
N TRP A 87 15.02 3.84 -7.94
CA TRP A 87 13.77 3.22 -8.39
C TRP A 87 12.86 2.78 -7.24
N ALA A 88 13.26 2.98 -5.99
CA ALA A 88 12.48 2.54 -4.83
C ALA A 88 11.23 3.42 -4.61
N PRO A 89 10.03 2.82 -4.49
CA PRO A 89 8.81 3.59 -4.27
C PRO A 89 8.82 4.23 -2.89
N GLY A 90 8.44 5.51 -2.83
CA GLY A 90 8.35 6.26 -1.57
C GLY A 90 9.67 6.81 -1.03
N VAL A 91 10.80 6.46 -1.65
CA VAL A 91 12.10 7.04 -1.30
C VAL A 91 12.29 8.38 -2.00
N HIS A 92 12.72 9.39 -1.25
CA HIS A 92 13.02 10.70 -1.77
C HIS A 92 14.05 11.43 -0.90
N ILE A 93 14.71 12.43 -1.47
CA ILE A 93 15.74 13.21 -0.78
C ILE A 93 15.18 14.61 -0.48
N ILE A 94 15.32 15.04 0.78
CA ILE A 94 14.99 16.40 1.22
C ILE A 94 16.28 17.03 1.76
N GLY A 95 16.85 17.98 1.00
CA GLY A 95 18.15 18.56 1.31
C GLY A 95 19.24 17.49 1.24
N THR A 96 19.79 17.11 2.40
CA THR A 96 20.83 16.08 2.54
C THR A 96 20.32 14.77 3.17
N ARG A 97 19.01 14.64 3.41
CA ARG A 97 18.43 13.49 4.11
C ARG A 97 17.61 12.62 3.16
N ILE A 98 17.80 11.31 3.25
CA ILE A 98 16.98 10.31 2.58
C ILE A 98 15.78 9.99 3.48
N VAL A 99 14.57 10.05 2.92
CA VAL A 99 13.31 9.79 3.61
C VAL A 99 12.63 8.59 2.98
N GLY A 100 11.98 7.75 3.80
CA GLY A 100 11.21 6.59 3.33
C GLY A 100 12.04 5.32 3.05
N LEU A 101 13.34 5.33 3.32
CA LEU A 101 14.24 4.21 3.04
C LEU A 101 13.84 2.92 3.76
N GLU A 102 13.62 2.99 5.07
CA GLU A 102 13.27 1.82 5.88
C GLU A 102 11.98 1.14 5.37
N ALA A 103 10.94 1.94 5.10
CA ALA A 103 9.68 1.43 4.57
C ALA A 103 9.86 0.79 3.19
N ALA A 104 10.71 1.36 2.33
CA ALA A 104 10.99 0.81 1.01
C ALA A 104 11.74 -0.53 1.09
N ILE A 105 12.72 -0.64 1.99
CA ILE A 105 13.47 -1.87 2.25
C ILE A 105 12.51 -2.97 2.74
N TRP A 106 11.70 -2.68 3.74
CA TRP A 106 10.74 -3.67 4.26
C TRP A 106 9.68 -4.07 3.24
N ASN A 107 9.32 -3.18 2.32
CA ASN A 107 8.41 -3.50 1.23
C ASN A 107 9.08 -4.42 0.21
N CYS A 108 10.27 -4.11 -0.29
CA CYS A 108 10.92 -4.93 -1.33
C CYS A 108 11.25 -6.35 -0.85
N CYS A 109 11.55 -6.55 0.43
CA CYS A 109 11.79 -7.88 0.99
C CYS A 109 10.59 -8.84 0.92
N ARG A 110 9.37 -8.33 0.71
CA ARG A 110 8.16 -9.14 0.57
C ARG A 110 7.91 -9.55 -0.88
N HIS A 111 8.63 -8.94 -1.82
CA HIS A 111 8.37 -9.01 -3.25
C HIS A 111 9.44 -9.87 -3.93
N PRO A 112 9.08 -11.08 -4.41
CA PRO A 112 10.01 -11.95 -5.11
C PRO A 112 10.20 -11.50 -6.56
N CYS A 113 11.45 -11.48 -7.02
CA CYS A 113 11.77 -11.18 -8.41
C CYS A 113 11.27 -12.29 -9.33
N ARG A 114 10.52 -11.91 -10.37
CA ARG A 114 9.99 -12.84 -11.37
C ARG A 114 11.07 -13.58 -12.18
N ILE A 115 12.30 -13.06 -12.22
CA ILE A 115 13.39 -13.55 -13.07
C ILE A 115 14.31 -14.48 -12.28
N CYS A 116 14.83 -14.04 -11.12
CA CYS A 116 15.77 -14.84 -10.32
C CYS A 116 15.11 -15.56 -9.13
N GLY A 117 13.84 -15.28 -8.81
CA GLY A 117 13.09 -15.92 -7.73
C GLY A 117 13.42 -15.42 -6.32
N HIS A 118 14.45 -14.59 -6.14
CA HIS A 118 14.86 -14.06 -4.84
C HIS A 118 14.06 -12.81 -4.47
N SER A 119 13.91 -12.57 -3.17
CA SER A 119 13.22 -11.41 -2.59
C SER A 119 14.03 -10.11 -2.78
N GLY A 120 13.40 -8.96 -2.57
CA GLY A 120 14.03 -7.64 -2.75
C GLY A 120 13.70 -6.96 -4.07
N ALA A 121 12.67 -7.42 -4.79
CA ALA A 121 12.22 -6.76 -6.02
C ALA A 121 11.59 -5.39 -5.71
N VAL A 122 11.90 -4.40 -6.53
CA VAL A 122 11.51 -3.00 -6.29
C VAL A 122 10.83 -2.35 -7.48
N VAL A 123 11.09 -2.85 -8.69
CA VAL A 123 10.44 -2.36 -9.91
C VAL A 123 9.29 -3.27 -10.29
N SER A 124 8.17 -2.67 -10.68
CA SER A 124 6.98 -3.37 -11.16
C SER A 124 6.79 -3.17 -12.66
N CYS A 125 6.13 -4.13 -13.31
CA CYS A 125 5.81 -4.06 -14.73
C CYS A 125 4.81 -2.93 -15.03
N LEU A 126 5.09 -2.11 -16.05
CA LEU A 126 4.20 -1.02 -16.46
C LEU A 126 2.94 -1.51 -17.22
N ARG A 127 2.84 -2.80 -17.55
CA ARG A 127 1.68 -3.35 -18.26
C ARG A 127 0.47 -3.37 -17.32
N ARG A 128 -0.65 -2.81 -17.77
CA ARG A 128 -1.92 -2.83 -17.01
C ARG A 128 -2.30 -4.27 -16.64
N GLY A 129 -2.56 -4.50 -15.36
CA GLY A 129 -2.93 -5.82 -14.83
C GLY A 129 -1.75 -6.78 -14.60
N CYS A 130 -0.50 -6.34 -14.78
CA CYS A 130 0.67 -7.13 -14.46
C CYS A 130 1.24 -6.71 -13.11
N ASN A 131 1.21 -7.63 -12.13
CA ASN A 131 1.80 -7.44 -10.81
C ASN A 131 3.17 -8.14 -10.72
N ALA A 132 3.87 -8.26 -11.84
CA ALA A 132 5.21 -8.85 -11.84
C ALA A 132 6.21 -7.81 -11.35
N GLU A 133 7.02 -8.20 -10.37
CA GLU A 133 8.08 -7.38 -9.80
C GLU A 133 9.44 -7.99 -10.13
N ALA A 134 10.45 -7.14 -10.24
CA ALA A 134 11.82 -7.55 -10.49
C ALA A 134 12.83 -6.66 -9.75
N HIS A 135 14.06 -7.14 -9.62
CA HIS A 135 15.19 -6.27 -9.30
C HIS A 135 15.49 -5.36 -10.49
N VAL A 136 16.03 -4.16 -10.23
CA VAL A 136 16.47 -3.24 -11.28
C VAL A 136 17.50 -3.91 -12.20
N VAL A 137 18.46 -4.63 -11.62
CA VAL A 137 19.52 -5.32 -12.39
C VAL A 137 18.96 -6.50 -13.18
N CYS A 138 17.94 -7.20 -12.68
CA CYS A 138 17.32 -8.31 -13.42
C CYS A 138 16.45 -7.82 -14.57
N ALA A 139 15.86 -6.62 -14.46
CA ALA A 139 15.02 -6.03 -15.50
C ALA A 139 15.82 -5.23 -16.55
N ARG A 140 17.14 -5.11 -16.38
CA ARG A 140 18.04 -4.50 -17.36
C ARG A 140 18.35 -5.41 -18.52
#